data_AF-A0A158K9A9-F1
#
_entry.id   AF-A0A158K9A9-F1
#
_cell.length_a   1.000
_cell.length_b   1.000
_cell.length_c   1.000
_cell.angle_alpha   90.00
_cell.angle_beta   90.00
_cell.angle_gamma   90.00
#
_symmetry.space_group_name_H-M   'P 1'
#
loop_
_entity.id
_entity.type
_entity.pdbx_description
1 polymer ?
#
loop_
_entity_poly.entity_id
_entity_poly.type
_entity_poly.pdbx_seq_one_letter_code
_entity_poly.pdbx_strand_id
1 'polypeptide(L)'
;MHATDFDWRTVADLALDPRERTHIERLDAHAQLEAFYEIWVMKESILKAAGVGLAEDLRHLSVSPGRDGSTPRQYRLSENAACFQAATLPAPSGYAACVAWEVRLDGK
;
A
#
# COMPACT_ATOMS: atom_id res chain seq x y z
N MET A 1 10.22 -29.93 -3.30
CA MET A 1 10.38 -28.95 -2.22
C MET A 1 9.17 -28.04 -2.27
N HIS A 2 8.12 -28.36 -1.53
CA HIS A 2 6.93 -27.51 -1.49
C HIS A 2 7.31 -26.25 -0.71
N ALA A 3 7.46 -25.12 -1.42
CA ALA A 3 7.32 -23.83 -0.78
C ALA A 3 5.96 -23.88 -0.08
N THR A 4 5.93 -23.68 1.23
CA THR A 4 4.70 -23.41 1.96
C THR A 4 3.93 -22.36 1.18
N ASP A 5 2.74 -22.73 0.68
CA ASP A 5 1.86 -21.82 -0.04
C ASP A 5 1.66 -20.59 0.84
N PHE A 6 2.16 -19.44 0.40
CA PHE A 6 2.04 -18.20 1.14
C PHE A 6 0.57 -17.75 1.06
N ASP A 7 -0.15 -17.89 2.17
CA ASP A 7 -1.52 -17.39 2.26
C ASP A 7 -1.51 -15.87 2.50
N TRP A 8 -1.52 -15.13 1.39
CA TRP A 8 -1.57 -13.67 1.40
C TRP A 8 -2.79 -13.11 2.15
N ARG A 9 -3.87 -13.89 2.32
CA ARG A 9 -5.07 -13.44 3.04
C ARG A 9 -4.81 -13.21 4.52
N THR A 10 -3.97 -14.06 5.13
CA THR A 10 -3.53 -13.87 6.52
C THR A 10 -2.79 -12.53 6.68
N VAL A 11 -1.98 -12.15 5.69
CA VAL A 11 -1.31 -10.84 5.69
C VAL A 11 -2.32 -9.71 5.42
N ALA A 12 -3.28 -9.92 4.52
CA ALA A 12 -4.32 -8.95 4.24
C ALA A 12 -5.15 -8.61 5.49
N ASP A 13 -5.48 -9.59 6.33
CA ASP A 13 -6.22 -9.36 7.56
C ASP A 13 -5.46 -8.52 8.60
N LEU A 14 -4.13 -8.60 8.59
CA LEU A 14 -3.27 -7.80 9.47
C LEU A 14 -2.98 -6.41 8.90
N ALA A 15 -3.00 -6.26 7.59
CA ALA A 15 -2.46 -5.08 6.92
C ALA A 15 -3.52 -4.15 6.32
N LEU A 16 -4.64 -4.71 5.86
CA LEU A 16 -5.65 -3.95 5.14
C LEU A 16 -6.79 -3.52 6.07
N ASP A 17 -7.28 -2.32 5.82
CA ASP A 17 -8.50 -1.86 6.46
C ASP A 17 -9.73 -2.58 5.85
N PRO A 18 -10.90 -2.58 6.53
CA PRO A 18 -12.09 -3.28 6.05
C PRO A 18 -12.57 -2.86 4.64
N ARG A 19 -12.38 -1.60 4.24
CA ARG A 19 -12.78 -1.09 2.91
C ARG A 19 -11.87 -1.63 1.82
N GLU A 20 -10.57 -1.70 2.08
CA GLU A 20 -9.58 -2.30 1.16
C GLU A 20 -9.85 -3.79 0.96
N ARG A 21 -10.11 -4.54 2.04
CA ARG A 21 -10.48 -5.96 1.95
C ARG A 21 -11.77 -6.16 1.15
N THR A 22 -12.81 -5.37 1.47
CA THR A 22 -14.09 -5.42 0.73
C THR A 22 -13.89 -5.08 -0.75
N HIS A 23 -12.96 -4.18 -1.08
CA HIS A 23 -12.65 -3.86 -2.47
C HIS A 23 -12.02 -5.06 -3.19
N ILE A 24 -11.02 -5.70 -2.59
CA ILE A 24 -10.35 -6.88 -3.15
C ILE A 24 -11.34 -8.03 -3.32
N GLU A 25 -12.16 -8.34 -2.31
CA GLU A 25 -13.10 -9.46 -2.33
C GLU A 25 -14.14 -9.38 -3.47
N ARG A 26 -14.37 -8.20 -4.03
CA ARG A 26 -15.27 -7.98 -5.18
C ARG A 26 -14.62 -8.23 -6.53
N LEU A 27 -13.31 -8.45 -6.58
CA LEU A 27 -12.56 -8.74 -7.80
C LEU A 27 -12.56 -10.24 -8.09
N ASP A 28 -12.32 -10.59 -9.36
CA ASP A 28 -12.07 -11.96 -9.78
C ASP A 28 -10.86 -12.54 -9.06
N ALA A 29 -10.88 -13.84 -8.76
CA ALA A 29 -9.87 -14.51 -7.92
C ALA A 29 -8.41 -14.24 -8.36
N HIS A 30 -8.16 -14.11 -9.66
CA HIS A 30 -6.83 -13.79 -10.19
C HIS A 30 -6.41 -12.34 -9.91
N ALA A 31 -7.35 -11.39 -10.01
CA ALA A 31 -7.11 -9.97 -9.75
C ALA A 31 -7.03 -9.64 -8.25
N GLN A 32 -7.55 -10.51 -7.38
CA GLN A 32 -7.47 -10.30 -5.92
C GLN A 32 -6.03 -10.24 -5.42
N LEU A 33 -5.18 -11.15 -5.89
CA LEU A 33 -3.78 -11.23 -5.47
C LEU A 33 -2.98 -10.01 -5.95
N GLU A 34 -3.23 -9.58 -7.19
CA GLU A 34 -2.58 -8.40 -7.76
C GLU A 34 -2.99 -7.14 -6.97
N ALA A 35 -4.29 -6.95 -6.72
CA ALA A 35 -4.79 -5.83 -5.94
C ALA A 35 -4.26 -5.82 -4.50
N PHE A 36 -4.10 -6.99 -3.88
CA PHE A 36 -3.45 -7.11 -2.57
C PHE A 36 -2.01 -6.58 -2.62
N TYR A 37 -1.20 -7.02 -3.59
CA TYR A 37 0.18 -6.56 -3.69
C TYR A 37 0.30 -5.08 -4.02
N GLU A 38 -0.58 -4.52 -4.86
CA GLU A 38 -0.61 -3.08 -5.13
C GLU A 38 -0.86 -2.28 -3.85
N ILE A 39 -1.85 -2.67 -3.06
CA ILE A 39 -2.18 -2.02 -1.79
C ILE A 39 -1.04 -2.19 -0.78
N TRP A 40 -0.53 -3.42 -0.62
CA TRP A 40 0.56 -3.74 0.28
C TRP A 40 1.81 -2.92 -0.03
N VAL A 41 2.26 -2.91 -1.29
CA VAL A 41 3.46 -2.18 -1.70
C VAL A 41 3.30 -0.67 -1.54
N MET A 42 2.09 -0.14 -1.77
CA MET A 42 1.81 1.27 -1.53
C MET A 42 1.95 1.62 -0.04
N LYS A 43 1.34 0.84 0.86
CA LYS A 43 1.47 1.06 2.31
C LYS A 43 2.92 0.96 2.77
N GLU A 44 3.62 -0.10 2.36
CA GLU A 44 5.03 -0.31 2.65
C GLU A 44 5.91 0.85 2.20
N SER A 45 5.65 1.41 1.00
CA SER A 45 6.42 2.55 0.50
C SER A 45 6.26 3.78 1.40
N ILE A 46 5.03 4.04 1.88
CA ILE A 46 4.72 5.18 2.77
C ILE A 46 5.38 4.97 4.14
N LEU A 47 5.27 3.78 4.74
CA LEU A 47 5.90 3.48 6.02
C LEU A 47 7.43 3.56 5.96
N LYS A 48 8.03 3.12 4.85
CA LYS A 48 9.48 3.25 4.60
C LYS A 48 9.89 4.72 4.46
N ALA A 49 9.11 5.52 3.75
CA ALA A 49 9.37 6.96 3.63
C ALA A 49 9.25 7.69 4.97
N ALA A 50 8.33 7.24 5.85
CA ALA A 50 8.18 7.77 7.19
C ALA A 50 9.27 7.32 8.18
N GLY A 51 10.01 6.26 7.86
CA GLY A 51 11.08 5.72 8.72
C GLY A 51 10.59 4.96 9.96
N VAL A 52 9.29 4.63 10.04
CA VAL A 52 8.66 3.99 11.22
C VAL A 52 8.68 2.45 11.19
N GLY A 53 8.97 1.86 10.03
CA GLY A 53 8.97 0.40 9.84
C GLY A 53 7.57 -0.23 9.97
N LEU A 54 7.53 -1.57 10.05
CA LEU A 54 6.30 -2.38 10.18
C LEU A 54 5.70 -2.39 11.62
N ALA A 55 6.29 -1.63 12.55
CA ALA A 55 5.88 -1.66 13.95
C ALA A 55 4.59 -0.86 14.22
N GLU A 56 4.20 0.00 13.29
CA GLU A 56 2.90 0.69 13.31
C GLU A 56 1.82 -0.11 12.59
N ASP A 57 0.58 0.04 13.08
CA ASP A 57 -0.57 -0.70 12.61
C ASP A 57 -0.97 -0.24 11.19
N LEU A 58 -0.48 -0.98 10.19
CA LEU A 58 -0.77 -0.84 8.75
C LEU A 58 -2.26 -0.59 8.43
N ARG A 59 -3.18 -1.01 9.31
CA ARG A 59 -4.62 -0.82 9.17
C ARG A 59 -5.06 0.63 9.37
N HIS A 60 -4.27 1.47 10.03
CA HIS A 60 -4.57 2.89 10.21
C HIS A 60 -4.24 3.75 8.98
N LEU A 61 -3.42 3.22 8.07
CA LEU A 61 -3.16 3.81 6.77
C LEU A 61 -4.10 3.19 5.73
N SER A 62 -5.16 3.90 5.36
CA SER A 62 -5.99 3.54 4.21
C SER A 62 -5.37 4.08 2.92
N VAL A 63 -5.15 3.19 1.96
CA VAL A 63 -4.75 3.54 0.60
C VAL A 63 -5.84 3.16 -0.39
N SER A 64 -5.77 3.71 -1.59
CA SER A 64 -6.69 3.35 -2.67
C SER A 64 -5.85 3.23 -3.93
N PRO A 65 -5.77 2.04 -4.53
CA PRO A 65 -5.05 1.90 -5.79
C PRO A 65 -5.73 2.78 -6.83
N GLY A 66 -4.93 3.62 -7.50
CA GLY A 66 -5.41 4.52 -8.52
C GLY A 66 -5.55 3.80 -9.86
N ARG A 67 -6.65 4.06 -10.59
CA ARG A 67 -6.83 3.58 -11.98
C ARG A 67 -5.76 4.06 -12.97
N ASP A 68 -5.05 5.14 -12.64
CA ASP A 68 -4.01 5.75 -13.46
C ASP A 68 -2.76 5.91 -12.58
N GLY A 69 -1.91 4.88 -12.63
CA GLY A 69 -0.91 4.59 -11.62
C GLY A 69 0.18 5.65 -11.40
N SER A 70 0.31 6.59 -12.34
CA SER A 70 1.38 7.59 -12.36
C SER A 70 1.05 8.88 -11.61
N THR A 71 -0.21 9.13 -11.22
CA THR A 71 -0.54 10.36 -10.48
C THR A 71 -0.25 10.19 -9.00
N PRO A 72 0.66 10.99 -8.39
CA PRO A 72 0.92 10.92 -6.97
C PRO A 72 -0.32 11.24 -6.14
N ARG A 73 -0.54 10.47 -5.08
CA ARG A 73 -1.63 10.66 -4.12
C ARG A 73 -1.08 11.05 -2.77
N GLN A 74 -1.82 11.91 -2.06
CA GLN A 74 -1.42 12.44 -0.76
C GLN A 74 -1.96 11.58 0.39
N TYR A 75 -1.10 11.28 1.36
CA TYR A 75 -1.41 10.49 2.55
C TYR A 75 -0.88 11.20 3.78
N ARG A 76 -1.59 11.04 4.91
CA ARG A 76 -1.18 11.57 6.21
C ARG A 76 -1.14 10.43 7.21
N LEU A 77 -0.02 10.27 7.89
CA LEU A 77 0.10 9.38 9.04
C LEU A 77 -0.28 10.17 10.30
N SER A 78 -1.14 9.59 11.14
CA SER A 78 -1.67 10.26 12.33
C SER A 78 -0.58 10.61 13.34
N GLU A 79 0.53 9.86 13.37
CA GLU A 79 1.57 10.01 14.39
C GLU A 79 2.52 11.19 14.13
N ASN A 80 2.85 11.48 12.87
CA ASN A 80 3.95 12.40 12.55
C ASN A 80 3.53 13.78 12.04
N ALA A 81 2.23 14.05 11.85
CA ALA A 81 1.68 15.22 11.14
C ALA A 81 2.26 15.48 9.73
N ALA A 82 3.24 14.68 9.31
CA ALA A 82 3.91 14.71 8.03
C ALA A 82 2.96 14.29 6.91
N CYS A 83 3.18 14.91 5.77
CA CYS A 83 2.44 14.66 4.55
C CYS A 83 3.31 13.82 3.63
N PHE A 84 2.78 12.71 3.14
CA PHE A 84 3.46 11.87 2.17
C PHE A 84 2.74 11.93 0.82
N GLN A 85 3.50 11.82 -0.26
CA GLN A 85 2.96 11.49 -1.56
C GLN A 85 3.44 10.09 -1.96
N ALA A 86 2.59 9.33 -2.65
CA ALA A 86 2.95 8.04 -3.21
C ALA A 86 2.43 7.87 -4.63
N ALA A 87 3.21 7.23 -5.50
CA ALA A 87 2.86 6.92 -6.87
C ALA A 87 3.26 5.48 -7.21
N THR A 88 2.39 4.76 -7.93
CA THR A 88 2.75 3.44 -8.44
C THR A 88 3.71 3.57 -9.62
N LEU A 89 4.55 2.56 -9.81
CA LEU A 89 5.57 2.52 -10.85
C LEU A 89 5.30 1.33 -11.78
N PRO A 90 5.68 1.43 -13.07
CA PRO A 90 5.72 0.26 -13.95
C PRO A 90 6.57 -0.85 -13.32
N ALA A 91 6.00 -2.05 -13.23
CA ALA A 91 6.66 -3.23 -12.71
C ALA A 91 6.54 -4.39 -13.72
N PRO A 92 7.50 -5.34 -13.73
CA PRO A 92 7.36 -6.56 -14.50
C PRO A 92 6.11 -7.35 -14.08
N SER A 93 5.59 -8.20 -14.98
CA SER A 93 4.47 -9.08 -14.67
C SER A 93 4.75 -9.92 -13.41
N GLY A 94 3.77 -9.99 -12.52
CA GLY A 94 3.89 -10.65 -11.22
C GLY A 94 4.49 -9.78 -10.10
N TYR A 95 4.81 -8.52 -10.37
CA TYR A 95 5.32 -7.57 -9.37
C TYR A 95 4.48 -6.31 -9.32
N ALA A 96 4.43 -5.69 -8.13
CA ALA A 96 3.91 -4.35 -7.91
C ALA A 96 5.04 -3.44 -7.42
N ALA A 97 5.02 -2.17 -7.81
CA ALA A 97 6.01 -1.19 -7.40
C ALA A 97 5.34 0.15 -7.04
N CYS A 98 5.82 0.77 -5.97
CA CYS A 98 5.37 2.09 -5.51
C CYS A 98 6.56 2.83 -4.91
N VAL A 99 6.59 4.14 -5.14
CA VAL A 99 7.52 5.05 -4.47
C VAL A 99 6.73 6.07 -3.67
N ALA A 100 7.20 6.35 -2.47
CA ALA A 100 6.65 7.40 -1.63
C ALA A 100 7.74 8.33 -1.13
N TRP A 101 7.37 9.57 -0.86
CA TRP A 101 8.26 10.61 -0.33
C TRP A 101 7.49 11.55 0.58
N GLU A 102 8.20 12.10 1.58
CA GLU A 102 7.67 13.17 2.42
C GLU A 102 7.58 14.46 1.61
N VAL A 103 6.45 15.14 1.71
CA VAL A 103 6.22 16.47 1.16
C VAL A 103 6.44 17.48 2.27
N ARG A 104 7.52 18.24 2.15
CA ARG A 104 7.69 19.44 2.97
C ARG A 104 6.83 20.52 2.35
N LEU A 105 5.83 20.97 3.09
CA LEU A 105 5.16 22.22 2.76
C LEU A 105 6.15 23.31 3.14
N ASP A 106 6.78 23.93 2.14
CA ASP A 106 7.64 25.09 2.39
C ASP A 106 6.81 26.15 3.12
N GLY A 107 7.16 26.37 4.38
CA GLY A 107 6.60 27.44 5.19
C GLY A 107 6.97 28.76 4.54
N LYS A 108 5.96 29.53 4.15
CA LYS A 108 6.12 30.96 3.98
C LYS A 108 6.18 31.62 5.35
#